data_AF-X0S6A8-F1
#
_entry.id   AF-X0S6A8-F1
#
_cell.length_a   1.000
_cell.length_b   1.000
_cell.length_c   1.000
_cell.angle_alpha   90.00
_cell.angle_beta   90.00
_cell.angle_gamma   90.00
#
_symmetry.space_group_name_H-M   'P 1'
#
loop_
_entity.id
_entity.type
_entity.pdbx_description
1 polymer ?
#
loop_
_entity_poly.entity_id
_entity_poly.type
_entity_poly.pdbx_seq_one_letter_code
_entity_poly.pdbx_strand_id
1 'polypeptide(L)'
;CIAGLTAGLRTTQKNEYNITVLRGPSISELILSPEEIDYTGIEMPSVVIALDQEGVDRRRGLFKHLEKDVLVIQISSVTIPASKARIHLVDLKDQGIKGTDRALASLAVLAKLKKVIRPEMLEAALRIRFKGKVLKSSLELIDRVKIGQWV
;
A
#
# COMPACT_ATOMS: atom_id res chain seq x y z
N CYS A 1 6.85 5.85 3.98
CA CYS A 1 7.22 7.14 4.60
C CYS A 1 8.04 8.07 3.69
N ILE A 2 9.15 7.62 3.08
CA ILE A 2 10.06 8.49 2.31
C ILE A 2 9.32 9.38 1.28
N ALA A 3 8.35 8.83 0.53
CA ALA A 3 7.55 9.60 -0.42
C ALA A 3 6.77 10.77 0.22
N GLY A 4 6.20 10.55 1.41
CA GLY A 4 5.53 11.61 2.17
C GLY A 4 6.52 12.65 2.68
N LEU A 5 7.65 12.21 3.23
CA LEU A 5 8.72 13.10 3.71
C LEU A 5 9.25 14.02 2.60
N THR A 6 9.45 13.48 1.39
CA THR A 6 9.89 14.28 0.22
C THR A 6 8.87 15.32 -0.24
N ALA A 7 7.60 15.16 0.15
CA ALA A 7 6.54 16.12 -0.13
C ALA A 7 6.27 17.08 1.05
N GLY A 8 7.13 17.09 2.08
CA GLY A 8 6.97 17.93 3.26
C GLY A 8 5.90 17.44 4.24
N LEU A 9 5.43 16.19 4.11
CA LEU A 9 4.47 15.61 5.05
C LEU A 9 5.17 15.07 6.29
N ARG A 10 4.49 15.16 7.42
CA ARG A 10 4.83 14.41 8.64
C ARG A 10 4.37 12.97 8.44
N THR A 11 5.20 12.02 8.85
CA THR A 11 4.91 10.61 8.62
C THR A 11 5.21 9.74 9.82
N THR A 12 4.32 8.80 10.12
CA THR A 12 4.57 7.72 11.08
C THR A 12 4.40 6.37 10.39
N GLN A 13 5.10 5.36 10.90
CA GLN A 13 4.91 3.98 10.47
C GLN A 13 4.95 3.08 11.70
N LYS A 14 3.89 2.31 11.87
CA LYS A 14 3.78 1.26 12.87
C LYS A 14 3.71 -0.07 12.16
N ASN A 15 4.54 -1.02 12.57
CA ASN A 15 4.56 -2.36 12.00
C ASN A 15 4.08 -3.37 13.04
N GLU A 16 3.24 -4.31 12.62
CA GLU A 16 2.85 -5.47 13.40
C GLU A 16 3.38 -6.73 12.70
N TYR A 17 4.08 -7.56 13.48
CA TYR A 17 4.61 -8.85 13.06
C TYR A 17 4.62 -9.80 14.26
N ASN A 18 4.60 -11.11 13.98
CA ASN A 18 4.67 -12.13 15.03
C ASN A 18 6.06 -12.18 15.69
N ILE A 19 6.12 -12.67 16.93
CA ILE A 19 7.38 -12.92 17.65
C ILE A 19 8.21 -14.02 16.96
N THR A 20 7.56 -14.94 16.24
CA THR A 20 8.21 -15.99 15.46
C THR A 20 9.00 -15.41 14.29
N VAL A 21 10.31 -15.64 14.27
CA VAL A 21 11.20 -15.15 13.20
C VAL A 21 10.81 -15.81 11.86
N LEU A 22 10.78 -15.02 10.77
CA LEU A 22 10.59 -15.43 9.36
C LEU A 22 9.19 -15.95 8.93
N ARG A 23 8.17 -15.98 9.80
CA ARG A 23 6.82 -16.46 9.43
C ARG A 23 5.70 -15.63 10.05
N GLY A 24 4.58 -15.59 9.34
CA GLY A 24 3.33 -14.95 9.77
C GLY A 24 3.05 -13.62 9.06
N PRO A 25 1.89 -13.01 9.35
CA PRO A 25 1.47 -11.78 8.72
C PRO A 25 2.41 -10.63 9.06
N SER A 26 2.64 -9.77 8.08
CA SER A 26 3.29 -8.47 8.26
C SER A 26 2.31 -7.37 7.87
N ILE A 27 1.98 -6.50 8.83
CA ILE A 27 1.06 -5.39 8.63
C ILE A 27 1.83 -4.10 8.90
N SER A 28 1.69 -3.14 8.00
CA SER A 28 2.22 -1.79 8.17
C SER A 28 1.09 -0.78 8.14
N GLU A 29 1.00 0.03 9.20
CA GLU A 29 0.12 1.18 9.33
C GLU A 29 0.95 2.44 9.12
N LEU A 30 0.50 3.31 8.22
CA LEU A 30 1.22 4.54 7.88
C LEU A 30 0.26 5.72 7.94
N ILE A 31 0.71 6.80 8.59
CA ILE A 31 0.03 8.10 8.58
C ILE A 31 0.93 9.08 7.82
N LEU A 32 0.35 9.78 6.85
CA LEU A 32 0.98 10.90 6.14
C LEU A 32 0.08 12.11 6.34
N SER A 33 0.58 13.16 7.00
CA SER A 33 -0.20 14.34 7.37
C SER A 33 0.54 15.64 7.03
N PRO A 34 -0.16 16.67 6.51
CA PRO A 34 0.42 18.02 6.41
C PRO A 34 0.58 18.69 7.79
N GLU A 35 -0.11 18.19 8.81
CA GLU A 35 -0.13 18.68 10.18
C GLU A 35 0.52 17.69 11.15
N GLU A 36 0.78 18.14 12.38
CA GLU A 36 1.37 17.30 13.43
C GLU A 36 0.54 16.04 13.71
N ILE A 37 1.23 14.96 14.07
CA ILE A 37 0.60 13.65 14.30
C ILE A 37 0.61 13.40 15.81
N ASP A 38 -0.51 13.72 16.46
CA ASP A 38 -0.67 13.57 17.91
C ASP A 38 -0.96 12.11 18.33
N TYR A 39 -1.54 11.32 17.43
CA TYR A 39 -1.88 9.92 17.65
C TYR A 39 -1.41 9.04 16.49
N THR A 40 -0.75 7.92 16.80
CA THR A 40 -0.09 7.06 15.80
C THR A 40 -0.90 5.82 15.41
N GLY A 41 -2.03 5.57 16.08
CA GLY A 41 -2.94 4.48 15.71
C GLY A 41 -3.87 4.87 14.57
N ILE A 42 -4.31 3.86 13.81
CA ILE A 42 -5.30 4.03 12.73
C ILE A 42 -6.57 3.26 13.10
N GLU A 43 -7.62 3.98 13.49
CA GLU A 43 -8.94 3.39 13.70
C GLU A 43 -9.74 3.34 12.39
N MET A 44 -9.69 4.43 11.61
CA MET A 44 -10.37 4.55 10.32
C MET A 44 -9.35 4.87 9.21
N PRO A 45 -8.90 3.87 8.43
CA PRO A 45 -7.97 4.10 7.34
C PRO A 45 -8.67 4.75 6.16
N SER A 46 -8.02 5.71 5.51
CA SER A 46 -8.46 6.25 4.23
C SER A 46 -8.15 5.30 3.06
N VAL A 47 -7.14 4.44 3.22
CA VAL A 47 -6.74 3.42 2.23
C VAL A 47 -6.32 2.13 2.94
N VAL A 48 -6.73 0.98 2.41
CA VAL A 48 -6.21 -0.35 2.75
C VAL A 48 -5.60 -1.00 1.51
N ILE A 49 -4.41 -1.58 1.62
CA ILE A 49 -3.79 -2.38 0.55
C ILE A 49 -3.74 -3.84 1.01
N ALA A 50 -4.61 -4.67 0.44
CA ALA A 50 -4.71 -6.09 0.73
C ALA A 50 -3.77 -6.90 -0.20
N LEU A 51 -2.53 -7.13 0.27
CA LEU A 51 -1.47 -7.79 -0.49
C LEU A 51 -1.43 -9.31 -0.34
N ASP A 52 -1.79 -9.82 0.84
CA ASP A 52 -1.69 -11.23 1.22
C ASP A 52 -2.85 -11.64 2.14
N GLN A 53 -3.24 -12.91 2.07
CA GLN A 53 -4.38 -13.44 2.81
C GLN A 53 -4.14 -13.43 4.33
N GLU A 54 -2.94 -13.74 4.81
CA GLU A 54 -2.66 -13.79 6.25
C GLU A 54 -2.87 -12.41 6.91
N GLY A 55 -2.46 -11.34 6.22
CA GLY A 55 -2.66 -9.97 6.69
C GLY A 55 -4.12 -9.56 6.72
N VAL A 56 -4.90 -9.96 5.70
CA VAL A 56 -6.34 -9.71 5.65
C VAL A 56 -7.07 -10.47 6.75
N ASP A 57 -6.73 -11.73 6.98
CA ASP A 57 -7.34 -12.56 8.02
C ASP A 57 -7.01 -12.01 9.41
N ARG A 58 -5.77 -11.58 9.63
CA ARG A 58 -5.34 -10.92 10.88
C ARG A 58 -6.09 -9.62 11.15
N ARG A 59 -6.43 -8.85 10.10
CA ARG A 59 -7.19 -7.59 10.19
C ARG A 59 -8.66 -7.75 9.79
N ARG A 60 -9.24 -8.95 9.84
CA ARG A 60 -10.61 -9.22 9.38
C ARG A 60 -11.66 -8.30 10.00
N GLY A 61 -11.50 -7.96 11.29
CA GLY A 61 -12.40 -7.04 12.01
C GLY A 61 -12.41 -5.61 11.47
N LEU A 62 -11.32 -5.15 10.86
CA LEU A 62 -11.20 -3.81 10.28
C LEU A 62 -12.20 -3.61 9.13
N PHE A 63 -12.36 -4.62 8.27
CA PHE A 63 -13.19 -4.55 7.07
C PHE A 63 -14.67 -4.26 7.37
N LYS A 64 -15.18 -4.67 8.54
CA LYS A 64 -16.57 -4.40 8.95
C LYS A 64 -16.87 -2.91 9.14
N HIS A 65 -15.85 -2.10 9.41
CA HIS A 65 -15.98 -0.68 9.73
C HIS A 65 -15.60 0.21 8.53
N LEU A 66 -15.22 -0.37 7.39
CA LEU A 66 -14.84 0.41 6.22
C LEU A 66 -16.09 0.91 5.49
N GLU A 67 -16.18 2.23 5.38
CA GLU A 67 -17.26 2.95 4.73
C GLU A 67 -16.87 3.38 3.29
N LYS A 68 -17.82 3.95 2.54
CA LYS A 68 -17.71 4.21 1.08
C LYS A 68 -16.60 5.19 0.68
N ASP A 69 -16.12 6.00 1.61
CA ASP A 69 -15.02 6.93 1.41
C ASP A 69 -13.66 6.22 1.39
N VAL A 70 -13.55 5.07 2.06
CA VAL A 70 -12.34 4.24 2.09
C VAL A 70 -12.08 3.58 0.74
N LEU A 71 -10.81 3.57 0.33
CA LEU A 71 -10.32 2.81 -0.82
C LEU A 71 -9.65 1.51 -0.34
N VAL A 72 -10.06 0.37 -0.90
CA VAL A 72 -9.34 -0.90 -0.76
C VAL A 72 -8.68 -1.25 -2.09
N ILE A 73 -7.34 -1.29 -2.12
CA ILE A 73 -6.60 -1.91 -3.23
C ILE A 73 -6.47 -3.40 -2.91
N GLN A 74 -7.16 -4.24 -3.67
CA GLN A 74 -7.17 -5.68 -3.48
C GLN A 74 -6.36 -6.36 -4.57
N ILE A 75 -5.37 -7.18 -4.19
CA ILE A 75 -4.69 -8.05 -5.16
C ILE A 75 -5.56 -9.26 -5.45
N SER A 76 -5.69 -9.65 -6.72
CA SER A 76 -6.60 -10.71 -7.19
C SER A 76 -6.42 -12.07 -6.50
N SER A 77 -5.23 -12.34 -5.93
CA SER A 77 -4.96 -13.56 -5.16
C SER A 77 -5.48 -13.55 -3.72
N VAL A 78 -6.15 -12.47 -3.28
CA VAL A 78 -6.58 -12.28 -1.90
C VAL A 78 -8.10 -12.14 -1.85
N THR A 79 -8.74 -12.79 -0.88
CA THR A 79 -10.17 -12.63 -0.59
C THR A 79 -10.35 -11.70 0.60
N ILE A 80 -11.10 -10.62 0.41
CA ILE A 80 -11.41 -9.67 1.49
C ILE A 80 -12.82 -9.91 2.06
N PRO A 81 -13.05 -9.65 3.37
CA PRO A 81 -14.38 -9.66 3.95
C PRO A 81 -15.29 -8.60 3.31
N ALA A 82 -16.60 -8.82 3.37
CA ALA A 82 -17.58 -7.84 2.94
C ALA A 82 -17.41 -6.51 3.68
N SER A 83 -17.45 -5.41 2.93
CA SER A 83 -17.37 -4.04 3.45
C SER A 83 -18.12 -3.09 2.52
N LYS A 84 -18.33 -1.84 2.93
CA LYS A 84 -18.92 -0.79 2.07
C LYS A 84 -17.86 0.02 1.33
N ALA A 85 -16.58 -0.32 1.52
CA ALA A 85 -15.46 0.39 0.91
C ALA A 85 -15.48 0.28 -0.61
N ARG A 86 -14.84 1.23 -1.28
CA ARG A 86 -14.64 1.14 -2.73
C ARG A 86 -13.48 0.21 -3.01
N ILE A 87 -13.74 -0.85 -3.77
CA ILE A 87 -12.74 -1.87 -4.05
C ILE A 87 -12.13 -1.61 -5.42
N HIS A 88 -10.80 -1.55 -5.46
CA HIS A 88 -10.00 -1.48 -6.67
C HIS A 88 -9.21 -2.79 -6.81
N LEU A 89 -9.71 -3.69 -7.64
CA LEU A 89 -9.15 -5.02 -7.87
C LEU A 89 -7.99 -4.93 -8.85
N VAL A 90 -6.82 -5.41 -8.45
CA VAL A 90 -5.59 -5.39 -9.24
C VAL A 90 -5.08 -6.80 -9.46
N ASP A 91 -5.01 -7.22 -10.72
CA ASP A 91 -4.27 -8.43 -11.06
C ASP A 91 -2.80 -8.09 -11.38
N LEU A 92 -1.93 -8.34 -10.40
CA LEU A 92 -0.48 -8.18 -10.58
C LEU A 92 0.16 -9.41 -11.23
N LYS A 93 -0.47 -10.58 -11.13
CA LYS A 93 0.07 -11.84 -11.67
C LYS A 93 -0.02 -11.82 -13.19
N ASP A 94 -1.14 -11.38 -13.73
CA ASP A 94 -1.37 -11.23 -15.18
C ASP A 94 -0.49 -10.14 -15.80
N GLN A 95 0.02 -9.22 -14.98
CA GLN A 95 1.02 -8.22 -15.39
C GLN A 95 2.47 -8.72 -15.32
N GLY A 96 2.69 -9.99 -14.95
CA GLY A 96 4.03 -10.57 -14.81
C GLY A 96 4.84 -9.99 -13.64
N ILE A 97 4.16 -9.47 -12.62
CA ILE A 97 4.82 -8.87 -11.44
C ILE A 97 5.06 -9.96 -10.40
N LYS A 98 6.32 -10.08 -9.97
CA LYS A 98 6.76 -11.09 -9.00
C LYS A 98 6.20 -10.80 -7.61
N GLY A 99 6.10 -11.85 -6.78
CA GLY A 99 5.65 -11.73 -5.40
C GLY A 99 6.43 -10.69 -4.58
N THR A 100 7.76 -10.66 -4.75
CA THR A 100 8.67 -9.70 -4.08
C THR A 100 8.40 -8.24 -4.45
N ASP A 101 7.78 -8.00 -5.60
CA ASP A 101 7.55 -6.66 -6.15
C ASP A 101 6.12 -6.16 -5.89
N ARG A 102 5.23 -7.01 -5.34
CA ARG A 102 3.80 -6.68 -5.13
C ARG A 102 3.58 -5.44 -4.29
N ALA A 103 4.39 -5.25 -3.24
CA ALA A 103 4.28 -4.07 -2.37
C ALA A 103 4.58 -2.78 -3.16
N LEU A 104 5.69 -2.75 -3.91
CA LEU A 104 6.04 -1.58 -4.73
C LEU A 104 5.04 -1.36 -5.86
N ALA A 105 4.59 -2.42 -6.52
CA ALA A 105 3.56 -2.34 -7.56
C ALA A 105 2.24 -1.78 -7.01
N SER A 106 1.83 -2.17 -5.81
CA SER A 106 0.60 -1.66 -5.19
C SER A 106 0.72 -0.19 -4.78
N LEU A 107 1.90 0.25 -4.34
CA LEU A 107 2.20 1.67 -4.15
C LEU A 107 2.16 2.44 -5.48
N ALA A 108 2.59 1.83 -6.59
CA ALA A 108 2.48 2.43 -7.91
C ALA A 108 1.01 2.60 -8.35
N VAL A 109 0.16 1.61 -8.10
CA VAL A 109 -1.29 1.73 -8.33
C VAL A 109 -1.86 2.88 -7.50
N LEU A 110 -1.54 2.92 -6.21
CA LEU A 110 -1.98 3.99 -5.30
C LEU A 110 -1.59 5.39 -5.81
N ALA A 111 -0.32 5.52 -6.23
CA ALA A 111 0.22 6.75 -6.80
C ALA A 111 -0.47 7.15 -8.13
N LYS A 112 -0.72 6.19 -9.02
CA LYS A 112 -1.40 6.41 -10.30
C LYS A 112 -2.87 6.79 -10.14
N LEU A 113 -3.53 6.28 -9.09
CA LEU A 113 -4.86 6.72 -8.67
C LEU A 113 -4.85 8.11 -8.00
N LYS A 114 -3.66 8.68 -7.74
CA LYS A 114 -3.45 9.96 -7.04
C LYS A 114 -4.14 9.99 -5.67
N LYS A 115 -4.06 8.88 -4.93
CA LYS A 115 -4.63 8.73 -3.58
C LYS A 115 -3.49 8.67 -2.58
N VAL A 116 -3.49 9.55 -1.57
CA VAL A 116 -2.46 9.67 -0.50
C VAL A 116 -1.07 10.09 -1.00
N ILE A 117 -0.56 9.47 -2.06
CA ILE A 117 0.71 9.80 -2.70
C ILE A 117 0.51 10.03 -4.21
N ARG A 118 1.45 10.75 -4.83
CA ARG A 118 1.50 11.00 -6.28
C ARG A 118 2.68 10.27 -6.93
N PRO A 119 2.69 10.06 -8.26
CA PRO A 119 3.78 9.39 -8.96
C PRO A 119 5.14 10.04 -8.69
N GLU A 120 5.19 11.37 -8.68
CA GLU A 120 6.41 12.15 -8.47
C GLU A 120 6.99 11.93 -7.06
N MET A 121 6.11 11.80 -6.06
CA MET A 121 6.49 11.49 -4.67
C MET A 121 7.10 10.09 -4.57
N LEU A 122 6.49 9.11 -5.23
CA LEU A 122 6.99 7.73 -5.25
C LEU A 122 8.34 7.65 -5.97
N GLU A 123 8.47 8.30 -7.13
CA GLU A 123 9.70 8.40 -7.88
C GLU A 123 10.84 9.05 -7.08
N ALA A 124 10.58 10.18 -6.41
CA ALA A 124 11.55 10.85 -5.56
C ALA A 124 12.03 9.91 -4.43
N ALA A 125 11.10 9.19 -3.80
CA ALA A 125 11.44 8.21 -2.77
C ALA A 125 12.32 7.07 -3.30
N LEU A 126 12.06 6.56 -4.50
CA LEU A 126 12.88 5.52 -5.11
C LEU A 126 14.30 6.01 -5.40
N ARG A 127 14.45 7.23 -5.93
CA ARG A 127 15.78 7.84 -6.22
C ARG A 127 16.62 8.06 -4.95
N ILE A 128 15.97 8.30 -3.82
CA ILE A 128 16.63 8.36 -2.50
C ILE A 128 17.00 6.95 -2.02
N ARG A 129 16.04 6.01 -2.05
CA ARG A 129 16.14 4.70 -1.41
C ARG A 129 17.04 3.70 -2.16
N PHE A 130 17.10 3.79 -3.48
CA PHE A 130 17.80 2.84 -4.35
C PHE A 130 18.81 3.53 -5.26
N LYS A 131 19.78 2.75 -5.76
CA LYS A 131 20.84 3.18 -6.68
C LYS A 131 21.06 2.14 -7.78
N GLY A 132 21.75 2.55 -8.85
CA GLY A 132 22.19 1.66 -9.92
C GLY A 132 21.06 0.82 -10.54
N LYS A 133 21.32 -0.48 -10.73
CA LYS A 133 20.37 -1.41 -11.38
C LYS A 133 19.03 -1.51 -10.64
N VAL A 134 19.03 -1.48 -9.30
CA VAL A 134 17.81 -1.60 -8.48
C VAL A 134 16.90 -0.39 -8.65
N LEU A 135 17.49 0.82 -8.75
CA LEU A 135 16.71 2.02 -9.03
C LEU A 135 16.06 1.93 -10.41
N LYS A 136 16.83 1.54 -11.43
CA LYS A 136 16.33 1.39 -12.80
C LYS A 136 15.16 0.39 -12.86
N SER A 137 15.32 -0.81 -12.31
CA SER A 137 14.25 -1.81 -12.30
C SER A 137 13.02 -1.37 -11.50
N SER A 138 13.21 -0.62 -10.41
CA SER A 138 12.10 -0.09 -9.61
C SER A 138 11.31 0.97 -10.37
N LEU A 139 11.99 1.88 -11.08
CA LEU A 139 11.35 2.89 -11.92
C LEU A 139 10.58 2.25 -13.09
N GLU A 140 11.20 1.28 -13.78
CA GLU A 140 10.54 0.51 -14.85
C GLU A 140 9.30 -0.24 -14.33
N LEU A 141 9.37 -0.81 -13.12
CA LEU A 141 8.24 -1.47 -12.49
C LEU A 141 7.08 -0.49 -12.26
N ILE A 142 7.31 0.64 -11.60
CA ILE A 142 6.21 1.57 -11.28
C ILE A 142 5.60 2.18 -12.55
N ASP A 143 6.39 2.34 -13.62
CA ASP A 143 5.92 2.85 -14.91
C ASP A 143 5.02 1.83 -15.64
N ARG A 144 5.44 0.57 -15.73
CA ARG A 144 4.68 -0.47 -16.46
C ARG A 144 3.43 -0.98 -15.74
N VAL A 145 3.35 -0.83 -14.41
CA VAL A 145 2.20 -1.31 -13.61
C VAL A 145 0.91 -0.65 -14.11
N LYS A 146 -0.05 -1.46 -14.54
CA LYS A 146 -1.38 -0.98 -14.93
C LYS A 146 -2.25 -0.83 -13.68
N ILE A 147 -3.08 0.21 -13.69
CA ILE A 147 -4.16 0.32 -12.71
C ILE A 147 -5.15 -0.81 -12.97
N GLY A 148 -5.62 -1.43 -11.88
CA GLY A 148 -6.72 -2.40 -11.93
C GLY A 148 -8.08 -1.79 -12.24
N GLN A 149 -9.15 -2.45 -11.81
CA GLN A 149 -10.54 -2.06 -12.08
C GLN A 149 -11.35 -1.88 -10.80
N TRP A 150 -12.38 -1.04 -10.86
CA TRP A 150 -13.35 -0.86 -9.78
C TRP A 150 -14.35 -2.03 -9.76
N VAL A 151 -14.66 -2.55 -8.57
CA VAL A 151 -15.59 -3.68 -8.36
C VAL A 151 -16.61 -3.31 -7.29
#